data_AF-A0A074VPW5-F1
#
_entry.id   AF-A0A074VPW5-F1
#
_cell.length_a   1.000
_cell.length_b   1.000
_cell.length_c   1.000
_cell.angle_alpha   90.00
_cell.angle_beta   90.00
_cell.angle_gamma   90.00
#
_symmetry.space_group_name_H-M   'P 1'
#
loop_
_entity.id
_entity.type
_entity.pdbx_description
1 polymer ?
#
loop_
_entity_poly.entity_id
_entity_poly.type
_entity_poly.pdbx_seq_one_letter_code
_entity_poly.pdbx_strand_id
1 'polypeptide(L)'
;MTNNFKDDSPDTIGPEITPKRSFSEKGRRLIKAFTTKEGLVGDYDYGFLFKPQLPFMKRARRAGPFFGLNDRMPVFLALLLGLQHALAMLAGIITPPIILSGSANLIQADQQYLVSACLIMSGILSMIQISRFHIWKSPYYVGTGLISVVGTSFATIPVATGAFSQMYATGFCPSDADGNHLPCPDGYGALIATSCVCALLEILMSFTPPKTLKKIFPPIVTGPTVMLIGISLISSGFQDWAGGSGSCSSRPESGIYRLCPTIDAPHALPWGSAEFVGLGFLVFVSIILTERFGSPIMKSCAVIIGLLVGCIVAAACGYFDRSGIDAAPVANFIWVRTFKLKVYGPLVLPLLTVYIVLAMEAMGDITASCDVSRLQVDGATFNSRIQGGVLADGLNGLIAGLCTLTPMSVFAQNNGVIALTRCANRKAGYAACFWLLIMGIFSKFAAALVAIPSAVLGGMTTFLFASVATSGLRIISTVPFSRRNRFILAAAFAPGFGATLVPTWFSYVFTYHGSNQALEGFFNAIVLVMEQGFAVAAFVALILNLILPEEMEDEEIPELTANTIDAPADEEEWRHIRREDESEKISPVKN
;
A
#
# COMPACT_ATOMS: atom_id res chain seq x y z
N MET A 1 -29.91 -45.43 -12.15
CA MET A 1 -30.34 -45.10 -10.77
C MET A 1 -29.81 -43.73 -10.43
N THR A 2 -30.72 -42.77 -10.43
CA THR A 2 -30.58 -41.41 -9.89
C THR A 2 -30.22 -41.47 -8.40
N ASN A 3 -29.32 -40.61 -7.91
CA ASN A 3 -29.46 -39.89 -6.64
C ASN A 3 -28.30 -38.92 -6.30
N ASN A 4 -28.69 -37.64 -6.18
CA ASN A 4 -28.28 -36.67 -5.17
C ASN A 4 -26.84 -36.09 -5.17
N PHE A 5 -26.56 -35.24 -6.16
CA PHE A 5 -25.85 -33.99 -5.84
C PHE A 5 -26.85 -33.03 -5.22
N LYS A 6 -26.64 -32.66 -3.95
CA LYS A 6 -27.32 -31.51 -3.33
C LYS A 6 -26.90 -30.26 -4.10
N ASP A 7 -27.91 -29.55 -4.57
CA ASP A 7 -27.84 -28.26 -5.24
C ASP A 7 -27.41 -27.20 -4.21
N ASP A 8 -26.09 -27.06 -3.99
CA ASP A 8 -25.47 -25.92 -3.27
C ASP A 8 -25.00 -24.90 -4.31
N SER A 9 -25.94 -24.38 -5.10
CA SER A 9 -25.68 -23.29 -6.03
C SER A 9 -25.37 -22.00 -5.24
N PRO A 10 -24.21 -21.33 -5.45
CA PRO A 10 -23.98 -20.00 -4.90
C PRO A 10 -24.92 -19.02 -5.61
N ASP A 11 -25.84 -18.44 -4.86
CA ASP A 11 -26.82 -17.48 -5.36
C ASP A 11 -26.13 -16.34 -6.14
N THR A 12 -26.29 -16.39 -7.46
CA THR A 12 -26.02 -15.36 -8.48
C THR A 12 -24.57 -14.93 -8.74
N ILE A 13 -23.82 -15.80 -9.42
CA ILE A 13 -22.67 -15.43 -10.25
C ILE A 13 -23.16 -15.27 -11.71
N GLY A 14 -23.55 -14.06 -12.10
CA GLY A 14 -23.99 -13.71 -13.46
C GLY A 14 -24.26 -12.21 -13.60
N PRO A 15 -24.28 -11.64 -14.83
CA PRO A 15 -24.63 -10.23 -15.04
C PRO A 15 -26.05 -9.96 -14.49
N GLU A 16 -26.24 -8.85 -13.77
CA GLU A 16 -27.51 -8.50 -13.11
C GLU A 16 -28.68 -8.49 -14.10
N ILE A 17 -29.47 -9.57 -14.15
CA ILE A 17 -30.72 -9.65 -14.94
C ILE A 17 -31.94 -9.20 -14.11
N THR A 18 -31.76 -8.81 -12.85
CA THR A 18 -32.86 -8.25 -12.04
C THR A 18 -33.18 -6.83 -12.47
N PRO A 19 -34.46 -6.50 -12.77
CA PRO A 19 -34.86 -5.14 -13.13
C PRO A 19 -34.49 -4.15 -12.01
N LYS A 20 -34.08 -2.93 -12.40
CA LYS A 20 -33.78 -1.83 -11.46
C LYS A 20 -35.00 -1.62 -10.55
N ARG A 21 -34.86 -1.98 -9.28
CA ARG A 21 -35.94 -1.91 -8.28
C ARG A 21 -36.42 -0.47 -8.06
N SER A 22 -37.73 -0.33 -7.86
CA SER A 22 -38.38 0.96 -7.63
C SER A 22 -37.84 1.65 -6.36
N PHE A 23 -37.81 2.98 -6.35
CA PHE A 23 -37.37 3.78 -5.21
C PHE A 23 -38.18 3.47 -3.94
N SER A 24 -39.47 3.16 -4.09
CA SER A 24 -40.38 2.74 -3.00
C SER A 24 -39.95 1.42 -2.35
N GLU A 25 -39.51 0.44 -3.16
CA GLU A 25 -39.04 -0.86 -2.64
C GLU A 25 -37.70 -0.73 -1.91
N LYS A 26 -36.81 0.16 -2.39
CA LYS A 26 -35.56 0.48 -1.69
C LYS A 26 -35.84 1.10 -0.31
N GLY A 27 -36.78 2.05 -0.23
CA GLY A 27 -37.21 2.67 1.03
C GLY A 27 -37.82 1.67 2.01
N ARG A 28 -38.75 0.82 1.55
CA ARG A 28 -39.41 -0.19 2.40
C ARG A 28 -38.44 -1.23 2.96
N ARG A 29 -37.41 -1.58 2.18
CA ARG A 29 -36.34 -2.49 2.61
C ARG A 29 -35.37 -1.83 3.60
N LEU A 30 -35.08 -0.54 3.43
CA LEU A 30 -34.29 0.23 4.39
C LEU A 30 -35.00 0.26 5.74
N ILE A 31 -36.31 0.57 5.74
CA ILE A 31 -37.14 0.55 6.96
C ILE A 31 -37.07 -0.83 7.61
N LYS A 32 -37.35 -1.92 6.86
CA LYS A 32 -37.26 -3.29 7.42
C LYS A 32 -35.88 -3.63 7.95
N ALA A 33 -34.79 -3.16 7.33
CA ALA A 33 -33.43 -3.44 7.81
C ALA A 33 -33.15 -2.79 9.17
N PHE A 34 -33.72 -1.61 9.45
CA PHE A 34 -33.57 -0.91 10.72
C PHE A 34 -34.69 -1.17 11.74
N THR A 35 -35.83 -1.74 11.34
CA THR A 35 -36.97 -2.00 12.24
C THR A 35 -37.15 -3.46 12.64
N THR A 36 -36.53 -4.42 11.95
CA THR A 36 -36.67 -5.85 12.26
C THR A 36 -35.42 -6.41 12.94
N LYS A 37 -35.61 -7.29 13.94
CA LYS A 37 -34.52 -7.95 14.68
C LYS A 37 -33.59 -8.75 13.75
N GLU A 38 -34.15 -9.38 12.72
CA GLU A 38 -33.41 -10.10 11.66
C GLU A 38 -32.57 -9.16 10.78
N GLY A 39 -33.06 -7.94 10.50
CA GLY A 39 -32.32 -6.95 9.71
C GLY A 39 -31.22 -6.23 10.50
N LEU A 40 -31.45 -5.99 11.78
CA LEU A 40 -30.52 -5.30 12.67
C LEU A 40 -29.37 -6.21 13.14
N VAL A 41 -29.70 -7.34 13.75
CA VAL A 41 -28.75 -8.26 14.38
C VAL A 41 -28.62 -9.55 13.56
N GLY A 42 -29.74 -10.11 13.09
CA GLY A 42 -29.72 -11.38 12.34
C GLY A 42 -29.18 -12.56 13.15
N ASP A 43 -29.04 -13.71 12.49
CA ASP A 43 -28.66 -14.99 13.13
C ASP A 43 -27.18 -15.35 12.90
N TYR A 44 -26.29 -14.36 12.98
CA TYR A 44 -24.86 -14.57 12.80
C TYR A 44 -24.20 -15.03 14.12
N ASP A 45 -23.25 -15.97 14.06
CA ASP A 45 -22.46 -16.38 15.23
C ASP A 45 -21.38 -15.34 15.55
N TYR A 46 -21.79 -14.27 16.24
CA TYR A 46 -20.89 -13.22 16.72
C TYR A 46 -19.81 -13.75 17.67
N GLY A 47 -20.07 -14.84 18.38
CA GLY A 47 -19.10 -15.46 19.28
C GLY A 47 -17.86 -15.97 18.55
N PHE A 48 -17.98 -16.38 17.29
CA PHE A 48 -16.83 -16.78 16.47
C PHE A 48 -15.85 -15.63 16.19
N LEU A 49 -16.36 -14.40 16.02
CA LEU A 49 -15.55 -13.23 15.67
C LEU A 49 -14.63 -12.76 16.82
N PHE A 50 -15.04 -12.99 18.06
CA PHE A 50 -14.33 -12.51 19.26
C PHE A 50 -13.59 -13.60 20.04
N LYS A 51 -13.75 -14.89 19.69
CA LYS A 51 -13.05 -15.98 20.38
C LYS A 51 -11.56 -16.01 19.97
N PRO A 52 -10.61 -15.76 20.89
CA PRO A 52 -9.19 -15.87 20.59
C PRO A 52 -8.77 -17.34 20.41
N GLN A 53 -7.68 -17.55 19.68
CA GLN A 53 -7.10 -18.87 19.46
C GLN A 53 -5.97 -19.12 20.45
N LEU A 54 -6.32 -19.38 21.70
CA LEU A 54 -5.34 -19.72 22.74
C LEU A 54 -4.84 -21.16 22.59
N PRO A 55 -3.57 -21.46 22.93
CA PRO A 55 -2.97 -22.78 22.72
C PRO A 55 -3.70 -23.92 23.44
N PHE A 56 -4.46 -23.61 24.51
CA PHE A 56 -5.21 -24.58 25.31
C PHE A 56 -6.67 -24.76 24.87
N MET A 57 -7.13 -24.05 23.83
CA MET A 57 -8.52 -24.13 23.33
C MET A 57 -8.62 -25.02 22.08
N LYS A 58 -9.65 -25.87 22.01
CA LYS A 58 -9.93 -26.70 20.83
C LYS A 58 -10.23 -25.79 19.63
N ARG A 59 -9.46 -25.93 18.53
CA ARG A 59 -9.68 -25.19 17.28
C ARG A 59 -11.07 -25.54 16.72
N ALA A 60 -11.94 -24.55 16.61
CA ALA A 60 -13.18 -24.70 15.84
C ALA A 60 -12.80 -24.85 14.37
N ARG A 61 -13.05 -26.03 13.79
CA ARG A 61 -12.70 -26.38 12.39
C ARG A 61 -13.65 -25.76 11.35
N ARG A 62 -14.59 -24.91 11.78
CA ARG A 62 -15.57 -24.26 10.91
C ARG A 62 -15.03 -22.91 10.45
N ALA A 63 -14.82 -22.79 9.16
CA ALA A 63 -14.49 -21.51 8.56
C ALA A 63 -15.79 -20.71 8.35
N GLY A 64 -15.77 -19.41 8.64
CA GLY A 64 -16.95 -18.56 8.56
C GLY A 64 -17.58 -18.55 7.15
N PRO A 65 -18.89 -18.27 7.05
CA PRO A 65 -19.58 -18.15 5.76
C PRO A 65 -18.98 -16.99 4.96
N PHE A 66 -18.83 -17.17 3.65
CA PHE A 66 -18.32 -16.13 2.76
C PHE A 66 -19.48 -15.21 2.35
N PHE A 67 -19.33 -13.91 2.58
CA PHE A 67 -20.29 -12.90 2.12
C PHE A 67 -19.82 -12.30 0.81
N GLY A 68 -20.60 -12.52 -0.26
CA GLY A 68 -20.41 -11.89 -1.55
C GLY A 68 -20.71 -10.38 -1.55
N LEU A 69 -20.41 -9.74 -2.67
CA LEU A 69 -20.49 -8.29 -2.86
C LEU A 69 -21.84 -7.67 -2.46
N ASN A 70 -22.92 -8.33 -2.84
CA ASN A 70 -24.30 -7.81 -2.77
C ASN A 70 -25.20 -8.61 -1.81
N ASP A 71 -24.62 -9.47 -0.98
CA ASP A 71 -25.37 -10.36 -0.10
C ASP A 71 -26.15 -9.57 0.96
N ARG A 72 -27.19 -10.21 1.49
CA ARG A 72 -27.92 -9.65 2.65
C ARG A 72 -27.05 -9.78 3.89
N MET A 73 -26.67 -8.64 4.44
CA MET A 73 -25.93 -8.55 5.70
C MET A 73 -26.74 -7.75 6.73
N PRO A 74 -26.84 -8.23 7.98
CA PRO A 74 -27.38 -7.46 9.09
C PRO A 74 -26.62 -6.16 9.30
N VAL A 75 -27.33 -5.08 9.65
CA VAL A 75 -26.71 -3.74 9.77
C VAL A 75 -25.63 -3.72 10.85
N PHE A 76 -25.86 -4.37 12.00
CA PHE A 76 -24.87 -4.43 13.07
C PHE A 76 -23.60 -5.17 12.65
N LEU A 77 -23.73 -6.28 11.92
CA LEU A 77 -22.56 -6.99 11.37
C LEU A 77 -21.80 -6.12 10.36
N ALA A 78 -22.52 -5.41 9.49
CA ALA A 78 -21.90 -4.48 8.54
C ALA A 78 -21.16 -3.34 9.26
N LEU A 79 -21.72 -2.78 10.33
CA LEU A 79 -21.07 -1.74 11.15
C LEU A 79 -19.84 -2.28 11.88
N LEU A 80 -19.89 -3.50 12.41
CA LEU A 80 -18.79 -4.13 13.11
C LEU A 80 -17.63 -4.47 12.16
N LEU A 81 -17.91 -5.13 11.04
CA LEU A 81 -16.91 -5.44 10.02
C LEU A 81 -16.38 -4.15 9.37
N GLY A 82 -17.25 -3.15 9.18
CA GLY A 82 -16.84 -1.83 8.72
C GLY A 82 -15.87 -1.15 9.69
N LEU A 83 -16.10 -1.25 11.01
CA LEU A 83 -15.17 -0.76 12.02
C LEU A 83 -13.82 -1.49 11.92
N GLN A 84 -13.85 -2.82 11.76
CA GLN A 84 -12.63 -3.61 11.56
C GLN A 84 -11.85 -3.18 10.32
N HIS A 85 -12.51 -2.97 9.18
CA HIS A 85 -11.89 -2.42 7.98
C HIS A 85 -11.28 -1.03 8.27
N ALA A 86 -12.04 -0.11 8.87
CA ALA A 86 -11.56 1.23 9.19
C ALA A 86 -10.32 1.20 10.11
N LEU A 87 -10.33 0.37 11.15
CA LEU A 87 -9.18 0.20 12.05
C LEU A 87 -7.99 -0.46 11.34
N ALA A 88 -8.21 -1.47 10.49
CA ALA A 88 -7.12 -2.13 9.78
C ALA A 88 -6.31 -1.17 8.90
N MET A 89 -6.98 -0.18 8.29
CA MET A 89 -6.34 0.79 7.38
C MET A 89 -5.94 2.08 8.07
N LEU A 90 -6.43 2.33 9.29
CA LEU A 90 -6.19 3.56 10.06
C LEU A 90 -4.71 3.92 10.09
N ALA A 91 -3.85 2.95 10.45
CA ALA A 91 -2.40 3.12 10.49
C ALA A 91 -1.84 3.65 9.18
N GLY A 92 -2.24 3.05 8.05
CA GLY A 92 -1.73 3.47 6.74
C GLY A 92 -2.29 4.80 6.25
N ILE A 93 -3.51 5.18 6.68
CA ILE A 93 -4.11 6.48 6.32
C ILE A 93 -3.43 7.62 7.09
N ILE A 94 -3.11 7.43 8.37
CA ILE A 94 -2.57 8.51 9.23
C ILE A 94 -1.05 8.68 9.12
N THR A 95 -0.34 7.64 8.69
CA THR A 95 1.13 7.66 8.63
C THR A 95 1.66 8.68 7.62
N PRO A 96 1.18 8.74 6.36
CA PRO A 96 1.66 9.71 5.38
C PRO A 96 1.51 11.18 5.80
N PRO A 97 0.34 11.67 6.28
CA PRO A 97 0.24 13.07 6.69
C PRO A 97 1.17 13.40 7.86
N ILE A 98 1.43 12.47 8.78
CA ILE A 98 2.39 12.65 9.89
C ILE A 98 3.83 12.77 9.38
N ILE A 99 4.25 11.86 8.48
CA ILE A 99 5.61 11.88 7.92
C ILE A 99 5.83 13.13 7.08
N LEU A 100 4.86 13.49 6.24
CA LEU A 100 4.97 14.64 5.35
C LEU A 100 4.92 15.97 6.11
N SER A 101 4.07 16.08 7.14
CA SER A 101 4.07 17.28 7.99
C SER A 101 5.38 17.44 8.75
N GLY A 102 5.95 16.34 9.25
CA GLY A 102 7.26 16.36 9.90
C GLY A 102 8.37 16.76 8.93
N SER A 103 8.38 16.21 7.72
CA SER A 103 9.38 16.53 6.68
C SER A 103 9.31 17.99 6.21
N ALA A 104 8.12 18.58 6.20
CA ALA A 104 7.89 20.00 5.88
C ALA A 104 7.95 20.92 7.12
N ASN A 105 8.29 20.40 8.30
CA ASN A 105 8.33 21.10 9.60
C ASN A 105 7.05 21.89 9.91
N LEU A 106 5.88 21.38 9.50
CA LEU A 106 4.61 22.06 9.75
C LEU A 106 4.31 22.11 11.25
N ILE A 107 3.55 23.12 11.65
CA ILE A 107 3.13 23.27 13.05
C ILE A 107 2.18 22.13 13.44
N GLN A 108 2.13 21.78 14.73
CA GLN A 108 1.29 20.69 15.25
C GLN A 108 -0.19 20.84 14.85
N ALA A 109 -0.71 22.08 14.80
CA ALA A 109 -2.09 22.33 14.39
C ALA A 109 -2.36 21.98 12.92
N ASP A 110 -1.38 22.13 12.03
CA ASP A 110 -1.48 21.72 10.62
C ASP A 110 -1.44 20.19 10.52
N GLN A 111 -0.57 19.54 11.29
CA GLN A 111 -0.48 18.08 11.33
C GLN A 111 -1.79 17.44 11.83
N GLN A 112 -2.37 17.96 12.91
CA GLN A 112 -3.67 17.52 13.43
C GLN A 112 -4.79 17.70 12.40
N TYR A 113 -4.80 18.85 11.71
CA TYR A 113 -5.72 19.12 10.62
C TYR A 113 -5.55 18.10 9.48
N LEU A 114 -4.31 17.84 9.04
CA LEU A 114 -4.02 16.92 7.93
C LEU A 114 -4.42 15.48 8.24
N VAL A 115 -4.18 15.00 9.47
CA VAL A 115 -4.62 13.66 9.90
C VAL A 115 -6.15 13.57 9.86
N SER A 116 -6.85 14.56 10.40
CA SER A 116 -8.32 14.63 10.37
C SER A 116 -8.87 14.72 8.94
N ALA A 117 -8.34 15.62 8.12
CA ALA A 117 -8.74 15.79 6.72
C ALA A 117 -8.49 14.52 5.90
N CYS A 118 -7.38 13.83 6.14
CA CYS A 118 -7.04 12.58 5.50
C CYS A 118 -8.06 11.48 5.83
N LEU A 119 -8.48 11.36 7.10
CA LEU A 119 -9.54 10.42 7.50
C LEU A 119 -10.89 10.74 6.85
N ILE A 120 -11.29 12.01 6.85
CA ILE A 120 -12.54 12.46 6.22
C ILE A 120 -12.54 12.12 4.73
N MET A 121 -11.50 12.56 4.01
CA MET A 121 -11.42 12.37 2.57
C MET A 121 -11.20 10.91 2.18
N SER A 122 -10.42 10.14 2.93
CA SER A 122 -10.31 8.69 2.71
C SER A 122 -11.68 8.03 2.79
N GLY A 123 -12.53 8.43 3.75
CA GLY A 123 -13.92 7.98 3.82
C GLY A 123 -14.75 8.38 2.59
N ILE A 124 -14.70 9.65 2.16
CA ILE A 124 -15.46 10.14 1.00
C ILE A 124 -15.02 9.47 -0.30
N LEU A 125 -13.72 9.46 -0.57
CA LEU A 125 -13.17 8.93 -1.82
C LEU A 125 -13.28 7.41 -1.89
N SER A 126 -13.20 6.72 -0.75
CA SER A 126 -13.56 5.30 -0.68
C SER A 126 -15.01 5.05 -1.07
N MET A 127 -15.96 5.90 -0.69
CA MET A 127 -17.34 5.75 -1.15
C MET A 127 -17.46 5.88 -2.67
N ILE A 128 -16.70 6.80 -3.28
CA ILE A 128 -16.63 6.97 -4.74
C ILE A 128 -16.03 5.70 -5.38
N GLN A 129 -14.93 5.19 -4.84
CA GLN A 129 -14.24 4.01 -5.36
C GLN A 129 -15.07 2.71 -5.22
N ILE A 130 -15.76 2.54 -4.09
CA ILE A 130 -16.63 1.37 -3.81
C ILE A 130 -17.90 1.42 -4.68
N SER A 131 -18.39 2.63 -4.96
CA SER A 131 -19.48 2.81 -5.90
C SER A 131 -19.02 2.46 -7.33
N ARG A 132 -19.98 2.20 -8.22
CA ARG A 132 -19.70 2.00 -9.64
C ARG A 132 -20.67 2.86 -10.43
N PHE A 133 -20.30 4.12 -10.64
CA PHE A 133 -21.12 5.07 -11.39
C PHE A 133 -20.84 4.94 -12.88
N HIS A 134 -21.88 4.75 -13.67
CA HIS A 134 -21.76 4.72 -15.13
C HIS A 134 -21.75 6.15 -15.65
N ILE A 135 -20.73 6.51 -16.44
CA ILE A 135 -20.65 7.84 -17.05
C ILE A 135 -21.67 7.90 -18.19
N TRP A 136 -22.63 8.82 -18.06
CA TRP A 136 -23.74 8.97 -18.99
C TRP A 136 -23.24 9.12 -20.44
N LYS A 137 -23.80 8.30 -21.35
CA LYS A 137 -23.45 8.22 -22.79
C LYS A 137 -22.04 7.72 -23.14
N SER A 138 -21.29 7.15 -22.20
CA SER A 138 -19.98 6.54 -22.49
C SER A 138 -19.93 5.09 -22.01
N PRO A 139 -19.01 4.24 -22.52
CA PRO A 139 -18.84 2.88 -22.01
C PRO A 139 -18.13 2.83 -20.65
N TYR A 140 -17.67 3.97 -20.13
CA TYR A 140 -16.80 4.06 -18.96
C TYR A 140 -17.59 4.07 -17.65
N TYR A 141 -16.92 3.59 -16.59
CA TYR A 141 -17.41 3.60 -15.23
C TYR A 141 -16.41 4.37 -14.36
N VAL A 142 -16.88 4.95 -13.27
CA VAL A 142 -16.06 5.50 -12.19
C VAL A 142 -16.27 4.61 -10.97
N GLY A 143 -15.17 4.09 -10.44
CA GLY A 143 -15.12 3.19 -9.30
C GLY A 143 -15.14 1.71 -9.68
N THR A 144 -14.76 0.87 -8.73
CA THR A 144 -14.48 -0.56 -8.93
C THR A 144 -15.71 -1.42 -8.71
N GLY A 145 -16.68 -0.95 -7.90
CA GLY A 145 -17.79 -1.79 -7.44
C GLY A 145 -17.33 -2.95 -6.55
N LEU A 146 -16.22 -2.80 -5.84
CA LEU A 146 -15.65 -3.73 -4.86
C LEU A 146 -15.47 -2.98 -3.53
N ILE A 147 -15.05 -3.67 -2.47
CA ILE A 147 -14.51 -2.96 -1.30
C ILE A 147 -13.12 -2.47 -1.70
N SER A 148 -13.04 -1.29 -2.30
CA SER A 148 -11.77 -0.63 -2.66
C SER A 148 -11.67 0.62 -1.81
N VAL A 149 -10.97 0.50 -0.69
CA VAL A 149 -10.76 1.64 0.20
C VAL A 149 -9.58 2.44 -0.32
N VAL A 150 -9.72 3.76 -0.26
CA VAL A 150 -8.75 4.75 -0.70
C VAL A 150 -8.09 5.39 0.51
N GLY A 151 -6.79 5.58 0.44
CA GLY A 151 -6.01 6.33 1.43
C GLY A 151 -4.80 6.99 0.79
N THR A 152 -4.04 7.77 1.55
CA THR A 152 -2.84 8.44 1.02
C THR A 152 -1.77 7.43 0.62
N SER A 153 -1.26 7.55 -0.61
CA SER A 153 -0.27 6.58 -1.10
C SER A 153 1.11 6.83 -0.52
N PHE A 154 1.76 5.72 -0.15
CA PHE A 154 3.14 5.69 0.31
C PHE A 154 4.15 6.06 -0.77
N ALA A 155 3.81 5.89 -2.05
CA ALA A 155 4.69 6.27 -3.17
C ALA A 155 5.02 7.78 -3.18
N THR A 156 4.15 8.61 -2.58
CA THR A 156 4.39 10.06 -2.50
C THR A 156 5.47 10.41 -1.48
N ILE A 157 5.65 9.60 -0.43
CA ILE A 157 6.51 9.97 0.70
C ILE A 157 7.97 10.16 0.27
N PRO A 158 8.64 9.20 -0.40
CA PRO A 158 10.04 9.37 -0.77
C PRO A 158 10.28 10.56 -1.72
N VAL A 159 9.33 10.79 -2.63
CA VAL A 159 9.37 11.91 -3.58
C VAL A 159 9.22 13.23 -2.87
N ALA A 160 8.25 13.34 -1.96
CA ALA A 160 8.01 14.55 -1.19
C ALA A 160 9.17 14.84 -0.22
N THR A 161 9.73 13.83 0.46
CA THR A 161 10.87 14.05 1.38
C THR A 161 12.12 14.51 0.63
N GLY A 162 12.42 13.90 -0.53
CA GLY A 162 13.51 14.36 -1.38
C GLY A 162 13.29 15.78 -1.91
N ALA A 163 12.06 16.07 -2.36
CA ALA A 163 11.71 17.40 -2.84
C ALA A 163 11.78 18.46 -1.75
N PHE A 164 11.33 18.17 -0.52
CA PHE A 164 11.47 19.09 0.60
C PHE A 164 12.93 19.35 0.93
N SER A 165 13.77 18.30 0.98
CA SER A 165 15.22 18.45 1.17
C SER A 165 15.83 19.39 0.13
N GLN A 166 15.43 19.24 -1.14
CA GLN A 166 15.88 20.12 -2.21
C GLN A 166 15.31 21.54 -2.11
N MET A 167 14.05 21.70 -1.70
CA MET A 167 13.42 23.01 -1.49
C MET A 167 14.09 23.79 -0.35
N TYR A 168 14.56 23.12 0.71
CA TYR A 168 15.38 23.76 1.74
C TYR A 168 16.77 24.12 1.19
N ALA A 169 17.42 23.21 0.46
CA ALA A 169 18.74 23.47 -0.13
C ALA A 169 18.76 24.63 -1.15
N THR A 170 17.69 24.78 -1.93
CA THR A 170 17.52 25.85 -2.94
C THR A 170 16.99 27.17 -2.35
N GLY A 171 16.66 27.21 -1.06
CA GLY A 171 16.13 28.40 -0.39
C GLY A 171 14.65 28.71 -0.70
N PHE A 172 13.92 27.79 -1.36
CA PHE A 172 12.47 27.93 -1.52
C PHE A 172 11.75 27.82 -0.17
N CYS A 173 12.22 26.93 0.70
CA CYS A 173 11.75 26.81 2.08
C CYS A 173 12.71 27.55 3.04
N PRO A 174 12.17 28.23 4.06
CA PRO A 174 12.99 28.97 5.02
C PRO A 174 13.79 28.03 5.92
N SER A 175 15.02 28.40 6.24
CA SER A 175 15.86 27.76 7.26
C SER A 175 16.41 28.83 8.20
N ASP A 176 16.62 28.46 9.46
CA ASP A 176 17.18 29.35 10.48
C ASP A 176 18.69 29.53 10.30
N ALA A 177 19.28 30.52 10.98
CA ALA A 177 20.71 30.83 10.93
C ALA A 177 21.60 29.64 11.36
N ASP A 178 21.06 28.76 12.23
CA ASP A 178 21.72 27.54 12.70
C ASP A 178 21.56 26.34 11.74
N GLY A 179 20.95 26.54 10.56
CA GLY A 179 20.70 25.48 9.57
C GLY A 179 19.50 24.59 9.89
N ASN A 180 18.69 24.94 10.89
CA ASN A 180 17.46 24.22 11.22
C ASN A 180 16.35 24.58 10.22
N HIS A 181 15.63 23.58 9.73
CA HIS A 181 14.52 23.78 8.81
C HIS A 181 13.33 24.44 9.51
N LEU A 182 12.82 25.56 8.97
CA LEU A 182 11.63 26.24 9.48
C LEU A 182 10.34 25.73 8.81
N PRO A 183 9.16 25.96 9.39
CA PRO A 183 7.90 25.50 8.81
C PRO A 183 7.69 26.01 7.37
N CYS A 184 7.48 25.08 6.42
CA CYS A 184 7.32 25.39 5.01
C CYS A 184 5.94 24.99 4.45
N PRO A 185 4.86 25.70 4.83
CA PRO A 185 3.52 25.44 4.28
C PRO A 185 3.41 25.72 2.79
N ASP A 186 4.21 26.66 2.27
CA ASP A 186 4.26 26.97 0.84
C ASP A 186 4.89 25.81 0.02
N GLY A 187 5.84 25.07 0.60
CA GLY A 187 6.39 23.83 0.01
C GLY A 187 5.36 22.71 -0.07
N TYR A 188 4.61 22.51 1.01
CA TYR A 188 3.51 21.53 1.02
C TYR A 188 2.39 21.91 0.03
N GLY A 189 2.02 23.20 -0.03
CA GLY A 189 1.08 23.71 -1.03
C GLY A 189 1.56 23.52 -2.48
N ALA A 190 2.88 23.60 -2.71
CA ALA A 190 3.48 23.33 -4.01
C ALA A 190 3.48 21.86 -4.41
N LEU A 191 3.70 20.96 -3.43
CA LEU A 191 3.53 19.52 -3.62
C LEU A 191 2.10 19.19 -4.05
N ILE A 192 1.10 19.71 -3.32
CA ILE A 192 -0.32 19.51 -3.63
C ILE A 192 -0.65 20.03 -5.03
N ALA A 193 -0.33 21.29 -5.31
CA ALA A 193 -0.69 21.94 -6.58
C ALA A 193 -0.11 21.19 -7.78
N THR A 194 1.17 20.80 -7.69
CA THR A 194 1.82 20.00 -8.74
C THR A 194 1.17 18.63 -8.86
N SER A 195 0.83 18.00 -7.73
CA SER A 195 0.19 16.69 -7.75
C SER A 195 -1.22 16.72 -8.38
N CYS A 196 -2.00 17.80 -8.21
CA CYS A 196 -3.29 17.96 -8.90
C CYS A 196 -3.12 17.97 -10.43
N VAL A 197 -2.10 18.66 -10.93
CA VAL A 197 -1.81 18.72 -12.37
C VAL A 197 -1.38 17.35 -12.87
N CYS A 198 -0.51 16.65 -12.13
CA CYS A 198 -0.05 15.31 -12.50
C CYS A 198 -1.17 14.24 -12.41
N ALA A 199 -2.19 14.43 -11.57
CA ALA A 199 -3.35 13.54 -11.50
C ALA A 199 -4.08 13.39 -12.85
N LEU A 200 -4.02 14.43 -13.68
CA LEU A 200 -4.57 14.39 -15.04
C LEU A 200 -3.92 13.31 -15.89
N LEU A 201 -2.64 12.98 -15.66
CA LEU A 201 -1.96 11.89 -16.37
C LEU A 201 -2.66 10.55 -16.09
N GLU A 202 -2.90 10.23 -14.82
CA GLU A 202 -3.57 8.99 -14.44
C GLU A 202 -5.01 8.92 -14.97
N ILE A 203 -5.74 10.03 -14.90
CA ILE A 203 -7.08 10.15 -15.49
C ILE A 203 -7.02 9.86 -17.00
N LEU A 204 -6.06 10.44 -17.72
CA LEU A 204 -5.89 10.19 -19.16
C LEU A 204 -5.46 8.74 -19.44
N MET A 205 -4.57 8.18 -18.63
CA MET A 205 -4.14 6.78 -18.72
C MET A 205 -5.32 5.82 -18.54
N SER A 206 -6.29 6.14 -17.68
CA SER A 206 -7.47 5.29 -17.45
C SER A 206 -8.34 5.10 -18.71
N PHE A 207 -8.31 6.03 -19.67
CA PHE A 207 -9.03 5.90 -20.95
C PHE A 207 -8.29 5.01 -21.96
N THR A 208 -7.04 4.63 -21.66
CA THR A 208 -6.27 3.67 -22.46
C THR A 208 -6.86 2.26 -22.31
N PRO A 209 -6.87 1.42 -23.36
CA PRO A 209 -7.36 0.06 -23.25
C PRO A 209 -6.65 -0.72 -22.12
N PRO A 210 -7.39 -1.40 -21.22
CA PRO A 210 -6.79 -2.15 -20.10
C PRO A 210 -5.78 -3.23 -20.55
N LYS A 211 -5.97 -3.80 -21.75
CA LYS A 211 -5.00 -4.72 -22.34
C LYS A 211 -3.64 -4.08 -22.56
N THR A 212 -3.62 -2.83 -23.02
CA THR A 212 -2.39 -2.06 -23.23
C THR A 212 -1.74 -1.75 -21.88
N LEU A 213 -2.51 -1.31 -20.89
CA LEU A 213 -1.98 -1.03 -19.55
C LEU A 213 -1.38 -2.29 -18.90
N LYS A 214 -2.04 -3.45 -19.01
CA LYS A 214 -1.49 -4.74 -18.53
C LYS A 214 -0.23 -5.17 -19.27
N LYS A 215 -0.12 -4.83 -20.56
CA LYS A 215 1.07 -5.13 -21.38
C LYS A 215 2.26 -4.22 -21.02
N ILE A 216 1.99 -2.95 -20.72
CA ILE A 216 3.01 -1.98 -20.32
C ILE A 216 3.43 -2.24 -18.87
N PHE A 217 2.49 -2.54 -17.98
CA PHE A 217 2.74 -2.72 -16.56
C PHE A 217 2.34 -4.12 -16.06
N PRO A 218 3.01 -5.19 -16.55
CA PRO A 218 2.77 -6.54 -16.04
C PRO A 218 3.34 -6.69 -14.61
N PRO A 219 2.98 -7.78 -13.90
CA PRO A 219 3.44 -8.03 -12.54
C PRO A 219 4.97 -8.04 -12.35
N ILE A 220 5.73 -8.36 -13.41
CA ILE A 220 7.20 -8.30 -13.42
C ILE A 220 7.75 -6.87 -13.33
N VAL A 221 6.95 -5.85 -13.66
CA VAL A 221 7.28 -4.43 -13.50
C VAL A 221 6.66 -3.88 -12.22
N THR A 222 5.39 -4.21 -11.94
CA THR A 222 4.69 -3.66 -10.77
C THR A 222 5.25 -4.19 -9.45
N GLY A 223 5.56 -5.49 -9.37
CA GLY A 223 6.05 -6.14 -8.17
C GLY A 223 7.37 -5.56 -7.62
N PRO A 224 8.44 -5.43 -8.42
CA PRO A 224 9.70 -4.82 -8.00
C PRO A 224 9.54 -3.38 -7.51
N THR A 225 8.72 -2.59 -8.20
CA THR A 225 8.45 -1.20 -7.84
C THR A 225 7.77 -1.10 -6.48
N VAL A 226 6.69 -1.84 -6.26
CA VAL A 226 5.98 -1.87 -4.96
C VAL A 226 6.90 -2.36 -3.84
N MET A 227 7.73 -3.37 -4.13
CA MET A 227 8.69 -3.89 -3.15
C MET A 227 9.71 -2.83 -2.71
N LEU A 228 10.29 -2.09 -3.67
CA LEU A 228 11.25 -1.02 -3.40
C LEU A 228 10.65 0.19 -2.68
N ILE A 229 9.38 0.52 -2.93
CA ILE A 229 8.67 1.54 -2.14
C ILE A 229 8.65 1.13 -0.67
N GLY A 230 8.22 -0.10 -0.38
CA GLY A 230 8.23 -0.64 0.99
C GLY A 230 9.64 -0.60 1.61
N ILE A 231 10.66 -1.06 0.89
CA ILE A 231 12.05 -1.12 1.39
C ILE A 231 12.62 0.27 1.69
N SER A 232 12.39 1.26 0.82
CA SER A 232 12.87 2.62 1.05
C SER A 232 12.23 3.26 2.29
N LEU A 233 10.95 2.96 2.56
CA LEU A 233 10.21 3.51 3.69
C LEU A 233 10.50 2.82 5.03
N ILE A 234 10.98 1.58 5.02
CA ILE A 234 11.43 0.91 6.25
C ILE A 234 12.47 1.76 6.99
N SER A 235 13.32 2.50 6.26
CA SER A 235 14.31 3.42 6.84
C SER A 235 13.67 4.47 7.76
N SER A 236 12.61 5.15 7.32
CA SER A 236 11.93 6.16 8.15
C SER A 236 11.25 5.54 9.37
N GLY A 237 10.64 4.37 9.22
CA GLY A 237 10.07 3.63 10.35
C GLY A 237 11.11 3.30 11.42
N PHE A 238 12.31 2.85 11.02
CA PHE A 238 13.41 2.58 11.96
C PHE A 238 14.00 3.85 12.59
N GLN A 239 14.07 4.96 11.85
CA GLN A 239 14.50 6.25 12.41
C GLN A 239 13.53 6.71 13.51
N ASP A 240 12.23 6.64 13.25
CA ASP A 240 11.21 6.98 14.24
C ASP A 240 11.23 6.00 15.42
N TRP A 241 11.45 4.71 15.18
CA TRP A 241 11.58 3.69 16.24
C TRP A 241 12.76 4.03 17.17
N ALA A 242 13.89 4.46 16.61
CA ALA A 242 15.03 4.89 17.41
C ALA A 242 14.76 6.17 18.23
N GLY A 243 13.69 6.91 17.98
CA GLY A 243 13.30 8.08 18.78
C GLY A 243 12.93 9.31 17.97
N GLY A 244 13.01 9.26 16.64
CA GLY A 244 12.63 10.35 15.74
C GLY A 244 13.60 10.58 14.58
N SER A 245 13.26 11.54 13.73
CA SER A 245 14.01 11.95 12.55
C SER A 245 14.52 13.40 12.66
N GLY A 246 15.32 13.84 11.69
CA GLY A 246 15.88 15.21 11.64
C GLY A 246 17.13 15.42 12.50
N SER A 247 17.37 16.65 12.95
CA SER A 247 18.59 17.06 13.67
C SER A 247 18.85 16.31 14.98
N CYS A 248 17.82 15.65 15.53
CA CYS A 248 17.98 14.84 16.73
C CYS A 248 18.67 13.48 16.45
N SER A 249 18.59 12.97 15.21
CA SER A 249 19.17 11.67 14.81
C SER A 249 20.71 11.67 14.82
N SER A 250 21.34 12.81 14.62
CA SER A 250 22.81 12.97 14.64
C SER A 250 23.40 13.03 16.05
N ARG A 251 22.58 12.98 17.12
CA ARG A 251 22.98 13.10 18.53
C ARG A 251 23.88 14.31 18.81
N PRO A 252 23.40 15.55 18.56
CA PRO A 252 24.18 16.74 18.84
C PRO A 252 24.45 16.89 20.34
N GLU A 253 25.64 17.35 20.71
CA GLU A 253 26.04 17.52 22.12
C GLU A 253 25.36 18.72 22.80
N SER A 254 24.93 19.71 22.01
CA SER A 254 24.29 20.96 22.47
C SER A 254 23.11 21.36 21.59
N GLY A 255 22.16 22.11 22.15
CA GLY A 255 20.99 22.63 21.44
C GLY A 255 19.68 21.91 21.78
N ILE A 256 18.59 22.40 21.21
CA ILE A 256 17.22 21.92 21.47
C ILE A 256 17.00 20.46 21.02
N TYR A 257 17.81 19.97 20.09
CA TYR A 257 17.73 18.61 19.52
C TYR A 257 18.71 17.61 20.16
N ARG A 258 19.34 17.95 21.29
CA ARG A 258 20.20 17.02 22.04
C ARG A 258 19.42 15.77 22.50
N LEU A 259 18.15 15.97 22.83
CA LEU A 259 17.20 14.91 23.17
C LEU A 259 16.09 14.88 22.11
N CYS A 260 15.52 13.71 21.88
CA CYS A 260 14.49 13.49 20.88
C CYS A 260 13.09 13.50 21.50
N PRO A 261 12.07 14.07 20.80
CA PRO A 261 12.19 14.90 19.60
C PRO A 261 12.81 16.28 19.86
N THR A 262 12.63 16.84 21.06
CA THR A 262 13.33 18.04 21.56
C THR A 262 13.54 17.93 23.07
N ILE A 263 14.38 18.79 23.66
CA ILE A 263 14.60 18.85 25.12
C ILE A 263 13.33 19.18 25.93
N ASP A 264 12.35 19.83 25.29
CA ASP A 264 11.08 20.22 25.93
C ASP A 264 10.04 19.09 25.88
N ALA A 265 10.35 17.98 25.21
CA ALA A 265 9.42 16.88 25.05
C ALA A 265 9.25 16.08 26.36
N PRO A 266 8.05 15.52 26.59
CA PRO A 266 7.81 14.65 27.73
C PRO A 266 8.73 13.42 27.66
N HIS A 267 9.52 13.21 28.71
CA HIS A 267 10.45 12.08 28.81
C HIS A 267 11.45 12.00 27.63
N ALA A 268 12.02 13.16 27.25
CA ALA A 268 13.00 13.28 26.19
C ALA A 268 14.29 12.49 26.51
N LEU A 269 14.74 11.67 25.55
CA LEU A 269 15.91 10.81 25.66
C LEU A 269 16.82 10.98 24.44
N PRO A 270 18.11 10.61 24.52
CA PRO A 270 18.97 10.63 23.34
C PRO A 270 18.45 9.66 22.29
N TRP A 271 18.66 9.99 21.02
CA TRP A 271 18.30 9.13 19.89
C TRP A 271 18.89 7.74 20.07
N GLY A 272 18.15 6.68 19.79
CA GLY A 272 18.57 5.29 19.96
C GLY A 272 18.76 4.86 21.42
N SER A 273 18.10 5.51 22.37
CA SER A 273 18.03 5.05 23.77
C SER A 273 17.34 3.68 23.87
N ALA A 274 17.67 2.92 24.91
CA ALA A 274 17.13 1.57 25.10
C ALA A 274 15.61 1.59 25.29
N GLU A 275 15.08 2.65 25.88
CA GLU A 275 13.66 2.86 26.13
C GLU A 275 12.88 3.07 24.83
N PHE A 276 13.40 3.89 23.90
CA PHE A 276 12.78 4.06 22.58
C PHE A 276 12.77 2.76 21.78
N VAL A 277 13.91 2.05 21.76
CA VAL A 277 14.00 0.73 21.12
C VAL A 277 13.02 -0.25 21.78
N GLY A 278 12.94 -0.25 23.11
CA GLY A 278 12.01 -1.08 23.88
C GLY A 278 10.54 -0.80 23.59
N LEU A 279 10.15 0.47 23.45
CA LEU A 279 8.78 0.86 23.11
C LEU A 279 8.35 0.36 21.72
N GLY A 280 9.15 0.63 20.68
CA GLY A 280 8.81 0.14 19.35
C GLY A 280 8.92 -1.38 19.23
N PHE A 281 9.83 -2.01 19.98
CA PHE A 281 9.91 -3.48 20.06
C PHE A 281 8.67 -4.07 20.71
N LEU A 282 8.17 -3.45 21.77
CA LEU A 282 6.93 -3.85 22.42
C LEU A 282 5.73 -3.73 21.46
N VAL A 283 5.65 -2.67 20.66
CA VAL A 283 4.65 -2.57 19.58
C VAL A 283 4.78 -3.75 18.62
N PHE A 284 5.98 -3.98 18.08
CA PHE A 284 6.24 -5.02 17.09
C PHE A 284 5.89 -6.43 17.62
N VAL A 285 6.32 -6.77 18.84
CA VAL A 285 5.98 -8.03 19.51
C VAL A 285 4.48 -8.12 19.76
N SER A 286 3.82 -7.02 20.16
CA SER A 286 2.38 -7.00 20.38
C SER A 286 1.61 -7.29 19.08
N ILE A 287 2.07 -6.81 17.93
CA ILE A 287 1.50 -7.17 16.61
C ILE A 287 1.63 -8.68 16.38
N ILE A 288 2.82 -9.26 16.58
CA ILE A 288 3.07 -10.70 16.38
C ILE A 288 2.20 -11.56 17.33
N LEU A 289 2.11 -11.18 18.60
CA LEU A 289 1.28 -11.89 19.58
C LEU A 289 -0.20 -11.80 19.22
N THR A 290 -0.65 -10.65 18.72
CA THR A 290 -2.03 -10.46 18.26
C THR A 290 -2.33 -11.29 17.03
N GLU A 291 -1.40 -11.40 16.07
CA GLU A 291 -1.58 -12.26 14.90
C GLU A 291 -1.60 -13.75 15.27
N ARG A 292 -0.75 -14.14 16.23
CA ARG A 292 -0.63 -15.53 16.70
C ARG A 292 -1.86 -16.00 17.50
N PHE A 293 -2.35 -15.19 18.43
CA PHE A 293 -3.39 -15.59 19.39
C PHE A 293 -4.75 -14.91 19.19
N GLY A 294 -4.81 -13.88 18.35
CA GLY A 294 -5.99 -13.06 18.14
C GLY A 294 -7.16 -13.81 17.51
N SER A 295 -8.36 -13.32 17.76
CA SER A 295 -9.56 -13.71 17.01
C SER A 295 -9.50 -13.17 15.57
N PRO A 296 -10.40 -13.59 14.65
CA PRO A 296 -10.43 -13.07 13.28
C PRO A 296 -10.48 -11.54 13.19
N ILE A 297 -11.21 -10.87 14.10
CA ILE A 297 -11.23 -9.40 14.17
C ILE A 297 -9.86 -8.87 14.59
N MET A 298 -9.28 -9.44 15.65
CA MET A 298 -7.99 -8.98 16.18
C MET A 298 -6.85 -9.13 15.17
N LYS A 299 -6.82 -10.22 14.39
CA LYS A 299 -5.79 -10.44 13.37
C LYS A 299 -5.80 -9.34 12.30
N SER A 300 -6.98 -8.96 11.80
CA SER A 300 -7.08 -7.84 10.85
C SER A 300 -6.73 -6.48 11.47
N CYS A 301 -6.88 -6.33 12.78
CA CYS A 301 -6.52 -5.11 13.51
C CYS A 301 -5.17 -5.24 14.25
N ALA A 302 -4.34 -6.24 13.94
CA ALA A 302 -3.15 -6.56 14.74
C ALA A 302 -2.19 -5.37 14.84
N VAL A 303 -2.03 -4.63 13.73
CA VAL A 303 -1.19 -3.43 13.66
C VAL A 303 -1.70 -2.32 14.61
N ILE A 304 -3.01 -2.03 14.61
CA ILE A 304 -3.60 -1.03 15.51
C ILE A 304 -3.64 -1.50 16.95
N ILE A 305 -3.87 -2.78 17.21
CA ILE A 305 -3.81 -3.32 18.58
C ILE A 305 -2.38 -3.21 19.12
N GLY A 306 -1.37 -3.53 18.32
CA GLY A 306 0.03 -3.34 18.69
C GLY A 306 0.36 -1.88 18.99
N LEU A 307 -0.10 -0.96 18.12
CA LEU A 307 0.01 0.49 18.35
C LEU A 307 -0.65 0.90 19.68
N LEU A 308 -1.88 0.45 19.93
CA LEU A 308 -2.63 0.76 21.15
C LEU A 308 -1.91 0.26 22.41
N VAL A 309 -1.38 -0.97 22.39
CA VAL A 309 -0.61 -1.52 23.51
C VAL A 309 0.65 -0.69 23.77
N GLY A 310 1.38 -0.31 22.71
CA GLY A 310 2.54 0.58 22.83
C GLY A 310 2.18 1.96 23.37
N CYS A 311 1.07 2.56 22.91
CA CYS A 311 0.56 3.82 23.44
C CYS A 311 0.20 3.72 24.93
N ILE A 312 -0.43 2.62 25.38
CA ILE A 312 -0.78 2.44 26.79
C ILE A 312 0.49 2.37 27.66
N VAL A 313 1.50 1.61 27.24
CA VAL A 313 2.77 1.51 27.97
C VAL A 313 3.52 2.84 27.94
N ALA A 314 3.57 3.51 26.80
CA ALA A 314 4.21 4.82 26.69
C ALA A 314 3.51 5.90 27.54
N ALA A 315 2.18 5.85 27.65
CA ALA A 315 1.42 6.72 28.56
C ALA A 315 1.72 6.41 30.03
N ALA A 316 1.86 5.14 30.40
CA ALA A 316 2.24 4.73 31.75
C ALA A 316 3.67 5.18 32.11
N CYS A 317 4.58 5.21 31.12
CA CYS A 317 5.94 5.71 31.29
C CYS A 317 6.09 7.24 31.16
N GLY A 318 4.99 7.97 30.89
CA GLY A 318 5.01 9.44 30.86
C GLY A 318 5.48 10.08 29.55
N TYR A 319 5.41 9.38 28.42
CA TYR A 319 5.79 9.92 27.09
C TYR A 319 4.71 10.76 26.39
N PHE A 320 3.54 10.95 27.01
CA PHE A 320 2.43 11.68 26.40
C PHE A 320 2.33 13.10 26.93
N ASP A 321 2.24 14.06 26.01
CA ASP A 321 1.81 15.43 26.32
C ASP A 321 0.31 15.60 26.00
N ARG A 322 -0.43 16.09 26.99
CA ARG A 322 -1.88 16.34 26.88
C ARG A 322 -2.20 17.70 26.28
N SER A 323 -1.25 18.64 26.29
CA SER A 323 -1.49 20.04 25.92
C SER A 323 -2.09 20.17 24.51
N GLY A 324 -1.52 19.44 23.54
CA GLY A 324 -1.99 19.43 22.15
C GLY A 324 -3.36 18.76 21.96
N ILE A 325 -3.71 17.79 22.81
CA ILE A 325 -5.02 17.13 22.80
C ILE A 325 -6.07 18.07 23.37
N ASP A 326 -5.78 18.77 24.47
CA ASP A 326 -6.71 19.68 25.14
C ASP A 326 -6.94 20.95 24.31
N ALA A 327 -5.90 21.46 23.65
CA ALA A 327 -6.00 22.62 22.76
C ALA A 327 -6.70 22.33 21.42
N ALA A 328 -6.72 21.08 20.96
CA ALA A 328 -7.33 20.73 19.68
C ALA A 328 -8.84 21.02 19.66
N PRO A 329 -9.41 21.46 18.52
CA PRO A 329 -10.85 21.65 18.40
C PRO A 329 -11.60 20.32 18.58
N VAL A 330 -12.90 20.40 18.89
CA VAL A 330 -13.76 19.21 19.03
C VAL A 330 -14.15 18.63 17.68
N ALA A 331 -14.40 19.50 16.70
CA ALA A 331 -14.73 19.11 15.34
C ALA A 331 -13.84 19.83 14.32
N ASN A 332 -13.51 19.15 13.24
CA ASN A 332 -12.76 19.70 12.11
C ASN A 332 -13.42 19.32 10.79
N PHE A 333 -13.30 20.20 9.80
CA PHE A 333 -13.87 20.05 8.47
C PHE A 333 -12.81 20.26 7.40
N ILE A 334 -13.12 19.86 6.17
CA ILE A 334 -12.26 20.12 5.01
C ILE A 334 -12.10 21.64 4.85
N TRP A 335 -10.87 22.09 4.56
CA TRP A 335 -10.49 23.50 4.37
C TRP A 335 -10.53 24.40 5.62
N VAL A 336 -10.59 23.83 6.84
CA VAL A 336 -10.32 24.63 8.06
C VAL A 336 -8.92 25.24 8.02
N ARG A 337 -7.95 24.53 7.43
CA ARG A 337 -6.65 25.06 7.06
C ARG A 337 -6.42 24.88 5.57
N THR A 338 -5.77 25.85 4.95
CA THR A 338 -5.52 25.87 3.51
C THR A 338 -4.06 26.20 3.23
N PHE A 339 -3.51 25.60 2.18
CA PHE A 339 -2.15 25.84 1.72
C PHE A 339 -2.17 26.62 0.41
N LYS A 340 -1.15 27.44 0.17
CA LYS A 340 -1.06 28.21 -1.08
C LYS A 340 -0.73 27.28 -2.24
N LEU A 341 -1.61 27.22 -3.22
CA LEU A 341 -1.40 26.40 -4.41
C LEU A 341 -0.46 27.13 -5.38
N LYS A 342 0.75 26.59 -5.56
CA LYS A 342 1.71 27.07 -6.55
C LYS A 342 2.43 25.89 -7.19
N VAL A 343 2.25 25.71 -8.50
CA VAL A 343 2.92 24.62 -9.21
C VAL A 343 4.44 24.80 -9.13
N TYR A 344 5.15 23.73 -8.79
CA TYR A 344 6.61 23.70 -8.71
C TYR A 344 7.16 22.79 -9.81
N GLY A 345 7.78 23.40 -10.81
CA GLY A 345 8.28 22.71 -12.01
C GLY A 345 9.15 21.47 -11.72
N PRO A 346 10.14 21.53 -10.79
CA PRO A 346 11.01 20.38 -10.52
C PRO A 346 10.27 19.15 -9.96
N LEU A 347 9.09 19.33 -9.37
CA LEU A 347 8.28 18.24 -8.84
C LEU A 347 7.40 17.56 -9.91
N VAL A 348 7.23 18.16 -11.10
CA VAL A 348 6.31 17.64 -12.12
C VAL A 348 6.72 16.24 -12.56
N LEU A 349 7.96 16.04 -13.00
CA LEU A 349 8.42 14.75 -13.50
C LEU A 349 8.36 13.64 -12.43
N PRO A 350 8.87 13.85 -11.20
CA PRO A 350 8.71 12.89 -10.10
C PRO A 350 7.25 12.54 -9.80
N LEU A 351 6.35 13.52 -9.76
CA LEU A 351 4.93 13.27 -9.49
C LEU A 351 4.22 12.57 -10.65
N LEU A 352 4.62 12.81 -11.91
CA LEU A 352 4.13 11.99 -13.03
C LEU A 352 4.55 10.53 -12.85
N THR A 353 5.79 10.27 -12.40
CA THR A 353 6.23 8.91 -12.05
C THR A 353 5.40 8.34 -10.91
N VAL A 354 5.11 9.12 -9.85
CA VAL A 354 4.21 8.68 -8.77
C VAL A 354 2.85 8.26 -9.32
N TYR A 355 2.19 9.08 -10.15
CA TYR A 355 0.87 8.75 -10.69
C TYR A 355 0.88 7.53 -11.63
N ILE A 356 1.98 7.26 -12.35
CA ILE A 356 2.15 6.00 -13.08
C ILE A 356 2.20 4.82 -12.10
N VAL A 357 2.96 4.95 -11.02
CA VAL A 357 3.05 3.94 -9.97
C VAL A 357 1.70 3.73 -9.27
N LEU A 358 0.95 4.79 -8.98
CA LEU A 358 -0.41 4.68 -8.41
C LEU A 358 -1.35 3.90 -9.32
N ALA A 359 -1.34 4.20 -10.62
CA ALA A 359 -2.14 3.46 -11.58
C ALA A 359 -1.76 1.95 -11.58
N MET A 360 -0.47 1.64 -11.49
CA MET A 360 0.04 0.27 -11.40
C MET A 360 -0.38 -0.44 -10.11
N GLU A 361 -0.26 0.24 -8.98
CA GLU A 361 -0.66 -0.23 -7.66
C GLU A 361 -2.17 -0.49 -7.62
N ALA A 362 -2.99 0.48 -8.06
CA ALA A 362 -4.44 0.36 -8.14
C ALA A 362 -4.86 -0.82 -9.03
N MET A 363 -4.22 -1.03 -10.18
CA MET A 363 -4.49 -2.21 -11.03
C MET A 363 -4.21 -3.53 -10.31
N GLY A 364 -3.08 -3.63 -9.61
CA GLY A 364 -2.70 -4.79 -8.81
C GLY A 364 -3.68 -5.05 -7.67
N ASP A 365 -4.05 -4.00 -6.95
CA ASP A 365 -4.93 -4.09 -5.79
C ASP A 365 -6.38 -4.41 -6.16
N ILE A 366 -6.88 -3.86 -7.26
CA ILE A 366 -8.19 -4.23 -7.81
C ILE A 366 -8.21 -5.70 -8.26
N THR A 367 -7.11 -6.17 -8.83
CA THR A 367 -6.95 -7.57 -9.24
C THR A 367 -6.97 -8.49 -8.04
N ALA A 368 -6.17 -8.19 -7.02
CA ALA A 368 -6.15 -8.92 -5.76
C ALA A 368 -7.51 -8.86 -5.05
N SER A 369 -8.18 -7.70 -5.03
CA SER A 369 -9.55 -7.52 -4.53
C SER A 369 -10.54 -8.45 -5.25
N CYS A 370 -10.43 -8.62 -6.57
CA CYS A 370 -11.28 -9.55 -7.31
C CYS A 370 -11.04 -11.00 -6.89
N ASP A 371 -9.78 -11.41 -6.77
CA ASP A 371 -9.38 -12.77 -6.38
C ASP A 371 -9.87 -13.11 -4.96
N VAL A 372 -9.57 -12.27 -3.97
CA VAL A 372 -10.03 -12.49 -2.58
C VAL A 372 -11.55 -12.41 -2.43
N SER A 373 -12.21 -11.67 -3.32
CA SER A 373 -13.68 -11.59 -3.39
C SER A 373 -14.32 -12.72 -4.21
N ARG A 374 -13.53 -13.69 -4.71
CA ARG A 374 -13.99 -14.81 -5.55
C ARG A 374 -14.71 -14.37 -6.82
N LEU A 375 -14.21 -13.32 -7.45
CA LEU A 375 -14.72 -12.78 -8.70
C LEU A 375 -13.79 -13.15 -9.86
N GLN A 376 -14.27 -12.90 -11.08
CA GLN A 376 -13.47 -13.09 -12.28
C GLN A 376 -12.26 -12.14 -12.29
N VAL A 377 -11.08 -12.72 -12.51
CA VAL A 377 -9.79 -12.01 -12.66
C VAL A 377 -9.39 -11.82 -14.13
N ASP A 378 -10.28 -12.18 -15.05
CA ASP A 378 -10.16 -11.88 -16.47
C ASP A 378 -11.55 -11.61 -17.09
N GLY A 379 -11.56 -11.07 -18.31
CA GLY A 379 -12.79 -10.78 -19.07
C GLY A 379 -13.19 -9.30 -19.06
N ALA A 380 -14.28 -9.00 -19.77
CA ALA A 380 -14.73 -7.63 -20.01
C ALA A 380 -15.16 -6.90 -18.71
N THR A 381 -15.85 -7.60 -17.80
CA THR A 381 -16.28 -7.02 -16.52
C THR A 381 -15.07 -6.68 -15.66
N PHE A 382 -14.08 -7.57 -15.59
CA PHE A 382 -12.84 -7.34 -14.87
C PHE A 382 -12.06 -6.12 -15.41
N ASN A 383 -11.86 -6.08 -16.73
CA ASN A 383 -11.20 -4.96 -17.39
C ASN A 383 -11.95 -3.63 -17.17
N SER A 384 -13.28 -3.65 -17.14
CA SER A 384 -14.10 -2.48 -16.82
C SER A 384 -13.94 -2.02 -15.36
N ARG A 385 -13.77 -2.95 -14.41
CA ARG A 385 -13.50 -2.60 -12.99
C ARG A 385 -12.12 -1.98 -12.81
N ILE A 386 -11.11 -2.52 -13.50
CA ILE A 386 -9.77 -1.92 -13.53
C ILE A 386 -9.83 -0.51 -14.09
N GLN A 387 -10.41 -0.35 -15.28
CA GLN A 387 -10.52 0.96 -15.92
C GLN A 387 -11.26 1.98 -15.05
N GLY A 388 -12.41 1.59 -14.49
CA GLY A 388 -13.17 2.49 -13.62
C GLY A 388 -12.50 2.75 -12.29
N GLY A 389 -11.73 1.80 -11.77
CA GLY A 389 -10.92 1.97 -10.58
C GLY A 389 -9.77 2.95 -10.78
N VAL A 390 -8.97 2.80 -11.84
CA VAL A 390 -7.86 3.73 -12.17
C VAL A 390 -8.40 5.13 -12.48
N LEU A 391 -9.53 5.23 -13.20
CA LEU A 391 -10.17 6.53 -13.44
C LEU A 391 -10.59 7.21 -12.14
N ALA A 392 -11.21 6.45 -11.24
CA ALA A 392 -11.61 6.96 -9.94
C ALA A 392 -10.40 7.26 -9.05
N ASP A 393 -9.29 6.51 -9.17
CA ASP A 393 -8.04 6.78 -8.46
C ASP A 393 -7.46 8.14 -8.84
N GLY A 394 -7.29 8.42 -10.14
CA GLY A 394 -6.81 9.72 -10.61
C GLY A 394 -7.75 10.87 -10.27
N LEU A 395 -9.08 10.67 -10.38
CA LEU A 395 -10.07 11.66 -9.94
C LEU A 395 -10.00 11.91 -8.43
N ASN A 396 -9.83 10.85 -7.65
CA ASN A 396 -9.68 10.92 -6.20
C ASN A 396 -8.39 11.65 -5.84
N GLY A 397 -7.27 11.40 -6.54
CA GLY A 397 -6.02 12.16 -6.38
C GLY A 397 -6.21 13.66 -6.63
N LEU A 398 -6.93 14.03 -7.68
CA LEU A 398 -7.27 15.44 -7.95
C LEU A 398 -8.15 16.05 -6.86
N ILE A 399 -9.23 15.37 -6.45
CA ILE A 399 -10.14 15.84 -5.40
C ILE A 399 -9.42 15.95 -4.05
N ALA A 400 -8.57 14.97 -3.73
CA ALA A 400 -7.73 14.96 -2.52
C ALA A 400 -6.83 16.18 -2.49
N GLY A 401 -6.15 16.47 -3.61
CA GLY A 401 -5.30 17.64 -3.73
C GLY A 401 -6.05 18.95 -3.52
N LEU A 402 -7.22 19.12 -4.15
CA LEU A 402 -8.09 20.28 -3.90
C LEU A 402 -8.53 20.37 -2.43
N CYS A 403 -8.62 19.23 -1.74
CA CYS A 403 -8.93 19.12 -0.31
C CYS A 403 -7.68 19.10 0.59
N THR A 404 -6.54 19.64 0.12
CA THR A 404 -5.27 19.81 0.87
C THR A 404 -4.49 18.53 1.19
N LEU A 405 -4.79 17.43 0.51
CA LEU A 405 -4.14 16.14 0.72
C LEU A 405 -3.24 15.77 -0.44
N THR A 406 -2.23 14.96 -0.16
CA THR A 406 -1.38 14.38 -1.19
C THR A 406 -2.10 13.26 -1.95
N PRO A 407 -1.55 12.78 -3.08
CA PRO A 407 -2.17 11.74 -3.88
C PRO A 407 -2.64 10.54 -3.05
N MET A 408 -3.85 10.09 -3.34
CA MET A 408 -4.49 8.97 -2.67
C MET A 408 -4.78 7.87 -3.68
N SER A 409 -4.62 6.61 -3.25
CA SER A 409 -4.84 5.43 -4.09
C SER A 409 -5.53 4.31 -3.32
N VAL A 410 -5.92 3.24 -4.02
CA VAL A 410 -6.51 2.03 -3.43
C VAL A 410 -5.52 1.36 -2.46
N PHE A 411 -6.01 0.90 -1.32
CA PHE A 411 -5.19 0.28 -0.27
C PHE A 411 -5.20 -1.26 -0.32
N ALA A 412 -4.03 -1.84 -0.56
CA ALA A 412 -3.79 -3.29 -0.58
C ALA A 412 -4.18 -4.01 0.72
N GLN A 413 -4.04 -3.36 1.88
CA GLN A 413 -4.27 -3.97 3.20
C GLN A 413 -5.72 -4.48 3.34
N ASN A 414 -6.66 -3.81 2.67
CA ASN A 414 -8.06 -4.20 2.67
C ASN A 414 -8.27 -5.62 2.09
N ASN A 415 -7.44 -6.04 1.13
CA ASN A 415 -7.49 -7.38 0.55
C ASN A 415 -7.20 -8.46 1.61
N GLY A 416 -6.24 -8.20 2.51
CA GLY A 416 -5.93 -9.07 3.64
C GLY A 416 -7.11 -9.21 4.60
N VAL A 417 -7.81 -8.11 4.90
CA VAL A 417 -9.01 -8.13 5.76
C VAL A 417 -10.13 -8.96 5.12
N ILE A 418 -10.39 -8.79 3.82
CA ILE A 418 -11.41 -9.58 3.10
C ILE A 418 -11.06 -11.07 3.13
N ALA A 419 -9.80 -11.43 2.88
CA ALA A 419 -9.35 -12.81 2.88
C ALA A 419 -9.53 -13.49 4.25
N LEU A 420 -9.25 -12.78 5.34
CA LEU A 420 -9.38 -13.29 6.72
C LEU A 420 -10.83 -13.34 7.21
N THR A 421 -11.60 -12.28 6.96
CA THR A 421 -13.01 -12.16 7.40
C THR A 421 -13.98 -12.93 6.52
N ARG A 422 -13.58 -13.24 5.29
CA ARG A 422 -14.43 -13.82 4.25
C ARG A 422 -15.64 -12.93 3.94
N CYS A 423 -15.48 -11.61 4.03
CA CYS A 423 -16.54 -10.66 3.77
C CYS A 423 -16.10 -9.66 2.71
N ALA A 424 -16.65 -9.80 1.50
CA ALA A 424 -16.46 -8.87 0.38
C ALA A 424 -17.68 -7.93 0.18
N ASN A 425 -18.60 -7.85 1.16
CA ASN A 425 -19.84 -7.10 1.02
C ASN A 425 -19.62 -5.58 1.04
N ARG A 426 -20.15 -4.87 0.03
CA ARG A 426 -19.98 -3.41 -0.08
C ARG A 426 -20.56 -2.63 1.10
N LYS A 427 -21.57 -3.17 1.81
CA LYS A 427 -22.11 -2.53 3.01
C LYS A 427 -21.09 -2.41 4.14
N ALA A 428 -20.21 -3.39 4.29
CA ALA A 428 -19.10 -3.31 5.24
C ALA A 428 -18.11 -2.21 4.82
N GLY A 429 -17.84 -2.08 3.52
CA GLY A 429 -17.04 -0.98 2.96
C GLY A 429 -17.65 0.41 3.22
N TYR A 430 -18.95 0.59 2.97
CA TYR A 430 -19.64 1.85 3.28
C TYR A 430 -19.68 2.15 4.79
N ALA A 431 -19.83 1.13 5.63
CA ALA A 431 -19.72 1.28 7.07
C ALA A 431 -18.29 1.67 7.50
N ALA A 432 -17.25 1.15 6.85
CA ALA A 432 -15.87 1.59 7.08
C ALA A 432 -15.69 3.07 6.73
N CYS A 433 -16.24 3.51 5.59
CA CYS A 433 -16.22 4.92 5.20
C CYS A 433 -16.91 5.81 6.24
N PHE A 434 -18.05 5.36 6.77
CA PHE A 434 -18.77 6.06 7.84
C PHE A 434 -17.93 6.20 9.13
N TRP A 435 -17.23 5.14 9.54
CA TRP A 435 -16.34 5.21 10.70
C TRP A 435 -15.14 6.13 10.48
N LEU A 436 -14.53 6.11 9.29
CA LEU A 436 -13.43 7.02 8.94
C LEU A 436 -13.88 8.49 8.96
N LEU A 437 -15.07 8.78 8.40
CA LEU A 437 -15.67 10.11 8.46
C LEU A 437 -15.87 10.58 9.91
N ILE A 438 -16.44 9.72 10.77
CA ILE A 438 -16.64 10.03 12.19
C ILE A 438 -15.31 10.31 12.89
N MET A 439 -14.33 9.42 12.71
CA MET A 439 -13.00 9.57 13.31
C MET A 439 -12.29 10.84 12.83
N GLY A 440 -12.49 11.21 11.57
CA GLY A 440 -11.94 12.43 11.00
C GLY A 440 -12.61 13.71 11.49
N ILE A 441 -13.95 13.72 11.61
CA ILE A 441 -14.71 14.88 12.11
C ILE A 441 -14.33 15.18 13.56
N PHE A 442 -14.22 14.16 14.41
CA PHE A 442 -13.83 14.34 15.82
C PHE A 442 -12.32 14.57 15.96
N SER A 443 -11.87 15.81 15.78
CA SER A 443 -10.44 16.17 15.74
C SER A 443 -9.64 15.88 17.01
N LYS A 444 -10.29 15.69 18.17
CA LYS A 444 -9.62 15.16 19.37
C LYS A 444 -8.99 13.79 19.12
N PHE A 445 -9.62 12.96 18.29
CA PHE A 445 -9.06 11.68 17.87
C PHE A 445 -7.78 11.89 17.03
N ALA A 446 -7.81 12.80 16.05
CA ALA A 446 -6.63 13.14 15.27
C ALA A 446 -5.49 13.71 16.15
N ALA A 447 -5.81 14.57 17.11
CA ALA A 447 -4.83 15.10 18.06
C ALA A 447 -4.20 14.01 18.93
N ALA A 448 -4.99 13.02 19.38
CA ALA A 448 -4.47 11.87 20.10
C ALA A 448 -3.51 11.02 19.25
N LEU A 449 -3.78 10.89 17.95
CA LEU A 449 -2.90 10.16 17.02
C LEU A 449 -1.58 10.91 16.74
N VAL A 450 -1.62 12.24 16.68
CA VAL A 450 -0.43 13.09 16.53
C VAL A 450 0.41 13.12 17.80
N ALA A 451 -0.21 12.96 18.97
CA ALA A 451 0.48 12.89 20.25
C ALA A 451 1.18 11.55 20.51
N ILE A 452 1.07 10.58 19.61
CA ILE A 452 1.74 9.27 19.76
C ILE A 452 3.26 9.47 19.67
N PRO A 453 4.04 8.94 20.62
CA PRO A 453 5.49 9.03 20.57
C PRO A 453 6.07 8.39 19.30
N SER A 454 7.09 9.02 18.71
CA SER A 454 7.75 8.55 17.48
C SER A 454 8.23 7.11 17.59
N ALA A 455 8.75 6.68 18.74
CA ALA A 455 9.21 5.31 18.94
C ALA A 455 8.08 4.26 18.79
N VAL A 456 6.88 4.59 19.26
CA VAL A 456 5.70 3.73 19.14
C VAL A 456 5.19 3.72 17.70
N LEU A 457 5.10 4.90 17.06
CA LEU A 457 4.77 4.99 15.64
C LEU A 457 5.77 4.22 14.79
N GLY A 458 7.07 4.35 15.06
CA GLY A 458 8.16 3.67 14.35
C GLY A 458 8.04 2.15 14.40
N GLY A 459 7.80 1.57 15.59
CA GLY A 459 7.57 0.12 15.69
C GLY A 459 6.37 -0.36 14.85
N MET A 460 5.31 0.45 14.77
CA MET A 460 4.13 0.16 13.96
C MET A 460 4.38 0.36 12.46
N THR A 461 4.99 1.46 12.05
CA THR A 461 5.26 1.80 10.64
C THR A 461 6.33 0.91 10.03
N THR A 462 7.35 0.50 10.79
CA THR A 462 8.32 -0.50 10.34
C THR A 462 7.64 -1.81 9.94
N PHE A 463 6.69 -2.31 10.74
CA PHE A 463 5.91 -3.49 10.37
C PHE A 463 5.05 -3.24 9.14
N LEU A 464 4.40 -2.08 9.06
CA LEU A 464 3.55 -1.70 7.93
C LEU A 464 4.35 -1.66 6.62
N PHE A 465 5.53 -1.03 6.60
CA PHE A 465 6.38 -0.94 5.40
C PHE A 465 7.00 -2.30 5.03
N ALA A 466 7.36 -3.13 6.00
CA ALA A 466 7.76 -4.52 5.74
C ALA A 466 6.63 -5.35 5.11
N SER A 467 5.38 -5.12 5.52
CA SER A 467 4.21 -5.74 4.89
C SER A 467 3.97 -5.26 3.46
N VAL A 468 4.23 -3.98 3.16
CA VAL A 468 4.17 -3.44 1.79
C VAL A 468 5.23 -4.11 0.91
N ALA A 469 6.48 -4.19 1.39
CA ALA A 469 7.55 -4.88 0.67
C ALA A 469 7.20 -6.35 0.38
N THR A 470 6.64 -7.04 1.38
CA THR A 470 6.18 -8.44 1.24
C THR A 470 5.04 -8.58 0.21
N SER A 471 4.16 -7.58 0.11
CA SER A 471 3.08 -7.56 -0.89
C SER A 471 3.65 -7.41 -2.31
N GLY A 472 4.67 -6.56 -2.50
CA GLY A 472 5.42 -6.48 -3.75
C GLY A 472 6.04 -7.83 -4.15
N LEU A 473 6.66 -8.54 -3.19
CA LEU A 473 7.19 -9.89 -3.42
C LEU A 473 6.10 -10.90 -3.82
N ARG A 474 4.91 -10.82 -3.22
CA ARG A 474 3.77 -11.66 -3.58
C ARG A 474 3.33 -11.42 -5.03
N ILE A 475 3.33 -10.17 -5.50
CA ILE A 475 3.04 -9.81 -6.90
C ILE A 475 4.09 -10.41 -7.84
N ILE A 476 5.38 -10.31 -7.50
CA ILE A 476 6.45 -10.94 -8.30
C ILE A 476 6.23 -12.45 -8.40
N SER A 477 5.79 -13.07 -7.30
CA SER A 477 5.55 -14.51 -7.21
C SER A 477 4.35 -15.02 -8.03
N THR A 478 3.59 -14.14 -8.71
CA THR A 478 2.55 -14.57 -9.66
C THR A 478 3.09 -14.82 -11.07
N VAL A 479 4.37 -14.52 -11.33
CA VAL A 479 5.04 -14.71 -12.61
C VAL A 479 6.01 -15.90 -12.52
N PRO A 480 6.11 -16.75 -13.55
CA PRO A 480 7.12 -17.81 -13.57
C PRO A 480 8.54 -17.22 -13.52
N PHE A 481 9.41 -17.80 -12.69
CA PHE A 481 10.81 -17.40 -12.55
C PHE A 481 11.69 -17.98 -13.67
N SER A 482 11.33 -17.71 -14.92
CA SER A 482 12.12 -18.07 -16.10
C SER A 482 13.49 -17.37 -16.09
N ARG A 483 14.41 -17.77 -16.99
CA ARG A 483 15.71 -17.11 -17.12
C ARG A 483 15.52 -15.63 -17.46
N ARG A 484 14.65 -15.31 -18.43
CA ARG A 484 14.25 -13.95 -18.77
C ARG A 484 13.76 -13.16 -17.55
N ASN A 485 12.78 -13.68 -16.82
CA ASN A 485 12.15 -12.91 -15.73
C ASN A 485 13.11 -12.69 -14.56
N ARG A 486 13.94 -13.68 -14.22
CA ARG A 486 15.03 -13.51 -13.24
C ARG A 486 16.04 -12.45 -13.65
N PHE A 487 16.39 -12.40 -14.94
CA PHE A 487 17.30 -11.38 -15.46
C PHE A 487 16.69 -9.97 -15.38
N ILE A 488 15.43 -9.79 -15.77
CA ILE A 488 14.71 -8.51 -15.66
C ILE A 488 14.70 -8.04 -14.20
N LEU A 489 14.34 -8.93 -13.27
CA LEU A 489 14.31 -8.63 -11.83
C LEU A 489 15.69 -8.21 -11.32
N ALA A 490 16.74 -8.98 -11.63
CA ALA A 490 18.10 -8.66 -11.19
C ALA A 490 18.58 -7.31 -11.73
N ALA A 491 18.33 -7.05 -13.01
CA ALA A 491 18.72 -5.81 -13.67
C ALA A 491 17.92 -4.59 -13.19
N ALA A 492 16.65 -4.76 -12.79
CA ALA A 492 15.86 -3.70 -12.17
C ALA A 492 16.25 -3.44 -10.71
N PHE A 493 16.51 -4.52 -9.94
CA PHE A 493 16.89 -4.43 -8.54
C PHE A 493 18.27 -3.84 -8.32
N ALA A 494 19.25 -4.11 -9.18
CA ALA A 494 20.60 -3.58 -9.01
C ALA A 494 20.64 -2.04 -8.90
N PRO A 495 20.12 -1.26 -9.88
CA PRO A 495 20.08 0.19 -9.77
C PRO A 495 18.99 0.69 -8.81
N GLY A 496 17.88 -0.05 -8.62
CA GLY A 496 16.83 0.33 -7.66
C GLY A 496 17.29 0.27 -6.21
N PHE A 497 17.93 -0.83 -5.81
CA PHE A 497 18.57 -0.93 -4.49
C PHE A 497 19.77 0.01 -4.41
N GLY A 498 20.57 0.12 -5.47
CA GLY A 498 21.71 1.04 -5.53
C GLY A 498 21.32 2.48 -5.21
N ALA A 499 20.30 3.01 -5.89
CA ALA A 499 19.79 4.36 -5.63
C ALA A 499 19.19 4.52 -4.22
N THR A 500 18.54 3.48 -3.69
CA THR A 500 17.99 3.51 -2.33
C THR A 500 19.09 3.51 -1.26
N LEU A 501 20.14 2.72 -1.46
CA LEU A 501 21.25 2.55 -0.51
C LEU A 501 22.29 3.68 -0.61
N VAL A 502 22.38 4.35 -1.75
CA VAL A 502 23.29 5.48 -1.99
C VAL A 502 22.47 6.67 -2.50
N PRO A 503 21.76 7.40 -1.62
CA PRO A 503 20.83 8.45 -2.04
C PRO A 503 21.46 9.56 -2.88
N THR A 504 22.73 9.88 -2.67
CA THR A 504 23.43 10.98 -3.36
C THR A 504 24.23 10.52 -4.59
N TRP A 505 23.96 9.33 -5.12
CA TRP A 505 24.76 8.76 -6.20
C TRP A 505 24.69 9.56 -7.51
N PHE A 506 23.57 10.27 -7.74
CA PHE A 506 23.29 11.00 -8.98
C PHE A 506 23.42 12.53 -8.84
N SER A 507 23.68 13.04 -7.63
CA SER A 507 23.62 14.48 -7.34
C SER A 507 24.62 15.33 -8.12
N TYR A 508 25.72 14.73 -8.61
CA TYR A 508 26.79 15.43 -9.33
C TYR A 508 26.76 15.21 -10.85
N VAL A 509 25.77 14.46 -11.38
CA VAL A 509 25.71 14.17 -12.83
C VAL A 509 25.25 15.40 -13.62
N PHE A 510 24.29 16.15 -13.07
CA PHE A 510 23.79 17.38 -13.68
C PHE A 510 23.98 18.56 -12.71
N THR A 511 25.12 19.24 -12.79
CA THR A 511 25.40 20.47 -12.04
C THR A 511 25.29 21.67 -12.98
N TYR A 512 24.21 22.44 -12.89
CA TYR A 512 24.01 23.67 -13.67
C TYR A 512 24.08 24.89 -12.77
N HIS A 513 25.03 25.79 -13.05
CA HIS A 513 25.26 27.03 -12.28
C HIS A 513 24.93 28.30 -13.08
N GLY A 514 24.14 28.18 -14.16
CA GLY A 514 23.72 29.34 -14.95
C GLY A 514 22.47 30.03 -14.38
N SER A 515 22.05 31.13 -15.00
CA SER A 515 20.88 31.92 -14.55
C SER A 515 19.53 31.34 -14.98
N ASN A 516 19.51 30.26 -15.78
CA ASN A 516 18.27 29.67 -16.28
C ASN A 516 17.62 28.75 -15.24
N GLN A 517 16.72 29.32 -14.42
CA GLN A 517 15.96 28.60 -13.39
C GLN A 517 15.11 27.44 -13.94
N ALA A 518 14.65 27.51 -15.19
CA ALA A 518 13.85 26.44 -15.79
C ALA A 518 14.71 25.21 -16.11
N LEU A 519 15.93 25.44 -16.62
CA LEU A 519 16.87 24.36 -16.91
C LEU A 519 17.41 23.74 -15.63
N GLU A 520 17.75 24.57 -14.64
CA GLU A 520 18.13 24.12 -13.30
C GLU A 520 17.02 23.25 -12.70
N GLY A 521 15.78 23.73 -12.75
CA GLY A 521 14.62 22.99 -12.25
C GLY A 521 14.39 21.66 -12.96
N PHE A 522 14.65 21.58 -14.27
CA PHE A 522 14.55 20.34 -15.02
C PHE A 522 15.63 19.32 -14.65
N PHE A 523 16.88 19.75 -14.51
CA PHE A 523 17.96 18.86 -14.04
C PHE A 523 17.71 18.38 -12.61
N ASN A 524 17.25 19.28 -11.75
CA ASN A 524 16.80 18.95 -10.41
C ASN A 524 15.70 17.88 -10.40
N ALA A 525 14.75 17.96 -11.33
CA ALA A 525 13.71 16.94 -11.50
C ALA A 525 14.28 15.58 -11.91
N ILE A 526 15.26 15.55 -12.81
CA ILE A 526 15.93 14.31 -13.23
C ILE A 526 16.70 13.70 -12.06
N VAL A 527 17.47 14.52 -11.33
CA VAL A 527 18.18 14.06 -10.12
C VAL A 527 17.19 13.46 -9.14
N LEU A 528 16.08 14.14 -8.86
CA LEU A 528 15.06 13.62 -7.95
C LEU A 528 14.49 12.28 -8.44
N VAL A 529 14.29 12.04 -9.73
CA VAL A 529 13.82 10.73 -10.22
C VAL A 529 14.90 9.66 -10.09
N MET A 530 16.16 9.98 -10.41
CA MET A 530 17.26 9.02 -10.40
C MET A 530 17.69 8.62 -8.99
N GLU A 531 17.48 9.47 -8.00
CA GLU A 531 17.70 9.15 -6.58
C GLU A 531 16.57 8.28 -5.99
N GLN A 532 15.46 8.08 -6.71
CA GLN A 532 14.32 7.28 -6.25
C GLN A 532 14.42 5.85 -6.77
N GLY A 533 14.84 4.93 -5.89
CA GLY A 533 15.11 3.55 -6.27
C GLY A 533 13.94 2.82 -6.93
N PHE A 534 12.71 3.04 -6.47
CA PHE A 534 11.53 2.41 -7.08
C PHE A 534 11.26 2.93 -8.51
N ALA A 535 11.53 4.21 -8.77
CA ALA A 535 11.35 4.82 -10.09
C ALA A 535 12.37 4.23 -11.08
N VAL A 536 13.65 4.19 -10.68
CA VAL A 536 14.72 3.62 -11.49
C VAL A 536 14.45 2.15 -11.80
N ALA A 537 14.05 1.36 -10.80
CA ALA A 537 13.69 -0.04 -11.02
C ALA A 537 12.48 -0.20 -11.94
N ALA A 538 11.45 0.63 -11.80
CA ALA A 538 10.28 0.60 -12.68
C ALA A 538 10.67 0.84 -14.13
N PHE A 539 11.50 1.86 -14.39
CA PHE A 539 11.98 2.17 -15.75
C PHE A 539 12.81 1.03 -16.34
N VAL A 540 13.76 0.47 -15.57
CA VAL A 540 14.60 -0.63 -16.06
C VAL A 540 13.76 -1.88 -16.31
N ALA A 541 12.88 -2.25 -15.37
CA ALA A 541 11.99 -3.40 -15.53
C ALA A 541 11.08 -3.24 -16.76
N LEU A 542 10.51 -2.05 -16.96
CA LEU A 542 9.65 -1.73 -18.09
C LEU A 542 10.40 -1.86 -19.42
N ILE A 543 11.56 -1.21 -19.53
CA ILE A 543 12.39 -1.22 -20.75
C ILE A 543 12.81 -2.64 -21.09
N LEU A 544 13.34 -3.39 -20.11
CA LEU A 544 13.78 -4.76 -20.35
C LEU A 544 12.61 -5.69 -20.67
N ASN A 545 11.46 -5.50 -20.03
CA ASN A 545 10.26 -6.29 -20.37
C ASN A 545 9.78 -6.03 -21.80
N LEU A 546 9.94 -4.81 -22.33
CA LEU A 546 9.55 -4.48 -23.71
C LEU A 546 10.58 -4.92 -24.75
N ILE A 547 11.87 -4.94 -24.40
CA ILE A 547 12.96 -5.29 -25.34
C ILE A 547 13.22 -6.80 -25.37
N LEU A 548 13.18 -7.48 -24.21
CA LEU A 548 13.50 -8.90 -24.14
C LEU A 548 12.31 -9.74 -24.60
N PRO A 549 12.48 -10.57 -25.65
CA PRO A 549 11.42 -11.42 -26.16
C PRO A 549 10.95 -12.37 -25.07
N GLU A 550 9.66 -12.70 -25.06
CA GLU A 550 9.14 -13.75 -24.17
C GLU A 550 9.81 -15.07 -24.55
N GLU A 551 10.52 -15.67 -23.59
CA GLU A 551 10.91 -17.07 -23.70
C GLU A 551 9.60 -17.85 -23.58
N MET A 552 9.17 -18.49 -24.66
CA MET A 552 8.28 -19.63 -24.53
C MET A 552 9.10 -20.65 -23.74
N GLU A 553 8.76 -20.89 -22.48
CA GLU A 553 9.18 -22.13 -21.85
C GLU A 553 8.56 -23.21 -22.73
N ASP A 554 9.38 -23.81 -23.60
CA ASP A 554 8.97 -24.98 -24.36
C ASP A 554 8.44 -25.98 -23.33
N GLU A 555 7.12 -26.17 -23.33
CA GLU A 555 6.48 -27.26 -22.61
C GLU A 555 7.24 -28.53 -22.98
N GLU A 556 7.92 -29.11 -22.00
CA GLU A 556 8.49 -30.45 -22.10
C GLU A 556 9.48 -30.67 -23.27
N ILE A 557 10.55 -29.88 -23.38
CA ILE A 557 11.79 -30.52 -23.86
C ILE A 557 12.25 -31.39 -22.69
N PRO A 558 12.13 -32.74 -22.75
CA PRO A 558 12.72 -33.58 -21.71
C PRO A 558 14.17 -33.14 -21.56
N GLU A 559 14.62 -32.89 -20.33
CA GLU A 559 16.03 -32.58 -20.06
C GLU A 559 16.86 -33.72 -20.67
N LEU A 560 17.33 -33.52 -21.90
CA LEU A 560 18.33 -34.36 -22.52
C LEU A 560 19.60 -34.03 -21.76
N THR A 561 19.79 -34.72 -20.65
CA THR A 561 21.06 -34.76 -19.94
C THR A 561 22.14 -35.17 -20.94
N ALA A 562 23.37 -34.68 -20.77
CA ALA A 562 24.50 -35.09 -21.63
C ALA A 562 24.56 -36.64 -21.75
N ASN A 563 24.32 -37.34 -20.64
CA ASN A 563 24.25 -38.80 -20.57
C ASN A 563 23.18 -39.44 -21.49
N THR A 564 22.06 -38.76 -21.75
CA THR A 564 21.01 -39.27 -22.66
C THR A 564 21.28 -38.97 -24.13
N ILE A 565 22.09 -37.96 -24.43
CA ILE A 565 22.53 -37.62 -25.79
C ILE A 565 23.61 -38.61 -26.24
N ASP A 566 24.52 -38.95 -25.33
CA ASP A 566 25.65 -39.84 -25.60
C ASP A 566 25.26 -41.33 -25.48
N ALA A 567 24.13 -41.67 -24.85
CA ALA A 567 23.68 -43.05 -24.66
C ALA A 567 23.65 -43.94 -25.94
N PRO A 568 23.23 -43.45 -27.13
CA PRO A 568 23.30 -44.25 -28.36
C PRO A 568 24.74 -44.48 -28.84
N ALA A 569 25.60 -43.47 -28.70
CA ALA A 569 27.02 -43.55 -29.07
C ALA A 569 27.79 -44.46 -28.10
N ASP A 570 27.52 -44.33 -26.79
CA ASP A 570 28.02 -45.21 -25.75
C ASP A 570 27.56 -46.66 -26.00
N GLU A 571 26.28 -46.88 -26.34
CA GLU A 571 25.78 -48.22 -26.69
C GLU A 571 26.48 -48.81 -27.92
N GLU A 572 26.76 -48.00 -28.95
CA GLU A 572 27.52 -48.43 -30.12
C GLU A 572 28.97 -48.78 -29.78
N GLU A 573 29.62 -47.97 -28.94
CA GLU A 573 30.98 -48.22 -28.45
C GLU A 573 31.03 -49.51 -27.60
N TRP A 574 30.09 -49.70 -26.67
CA TRP A 574 29.96 -50.93 -25.87
C TRP A 574 29.67 -52.16 -26.74
N ARG A 575 28.90 -52.03 -27.82
CA ARG A 575 28.68 -53.12 -28.79
C ARG A 575 29.94 -53.46 -29.56
N HIS A 576 30.76 -52.47 -29.91
CA HIS A 576 32.07 -52.68 -30.54
C HIS A 576 33.01 -53.43 -29.60
N ILE A 577 33.14 -52.99 -28.35
CA ILE A 577 33.97 -53.65 -27.33
C ILE A 577 33.53 -55.10 -27.09
N ARG A 578 32.22 -55.37 -26.94
CA ARG A 578 31.72 -56.74 -26.76
C ARG A 578 31.99 -57.66 -27.94
N ARG A 579 31.98 -57.14 -29.18
CA ARG A 579 32.31 -57.94 -30.38
C ARG A 579 33.79 -58.30 -30.42
N GLU A 580 34.68 -57.40 -29.98
CA GLU A 580 36.11 -57.71 -29.87
C GLU A 580 36.36 -58.81 -28.83
N ASP A 581 35.75 -58.71 -27.64
CA ASP A 581 35.83 -59.74 -26.58
C ASP A 581 35.33 -61.13 -27.02
N GLU A 582 34.27 -61.20 -27.84
CA GLU A 582 33.78 -62.47 -28.40
C GLU A 582 34.72 -63.02 -29.49
N SER A 583 35.37 -62.13 -30.25
CA SER A 583 36.34 -62.55 -31.28
C SER A 583 37.64 -63.11 -30.68
N GLU A 584 38.08 -62.61 -29.52
CA GLU A 584 39.24 -63.17 -28.79
C GLU A 584 38.93 -64.54 -28.17
N LYS A 585 37.70 -64.79 -27.72
CA LYS A 585 37.30 -66.09 -27.15
C LYS A 585 37.10 -67.21 -28.18
N ILE A 586 37.00 -66.88 -29.47
CA ILE A 586 36.77 -67.84 -30.57
C ILE A 586 38.08 -68.19 -31.31
N SER A 587 39.26 -67.85 -30.77
CA SER A 587 40.52 -68.43 -31.25
C SER A 587 40.74 -69.81 -30.63
N PRO A 588 40.54 -70.94 -31.35
CA PRO A 588 40.88 -72.24 -30.81
C PRO A 588 42.41 -72.40 -30.88
N VAL A 589 42.98 -72.82 -29.76
CA VAL A 589 44.33 -73.39 -29.67
C VAL A 589 44.51 -74.39 -30.82
N LYS A 590 45.32 -74.02 -31.82
CA LYS A 590 45.86 -74.96 -32.80
C LYS A 590 46.91 -75.80 -32.06
N ASN A 591 46.62 -77.08 -31.85
CA ASN A 591 47.66 -78.12 -31.82
C ASN A 591 48.07 -78.44 -33.25
#